data_AF-A0A9W9MZE9-F1
#
_entry.id   AF-A0A9W9MZE9-F1
#
_cell.length_a   1.000
_cell.length_b   1.000
_cell.length_c   1.000
_cell.angle_alpha   90.00
_cell.angle_beta   90.00
_cell.angle_gamma   90.00
#
_symmetry.space_group_name_H-M   'P 1'
#
loop_
_entity.id
_entity.type
_entity.pdbx_description
1 polymer ?
#
loop_
_entity_poly.entity_id
_entity_poly.type
_entity_poly.pdbx_seq_one_letter_code
_entity_poly.pdbx_strand_id
1 'polypeptide(L)'
;MFPTRRLAQGGFIKRSANEFGRLSKIAWNTEALHTPTKPYTLLNFEDESTVTECKTMADRAVGGFSTASLDYEPAQSSSNTPSHARFHGSISTKLPDNWRVERTGYAAFRNKDRGFWLFGRLFWDVDPYAYLALRIKSDGRRYTVNVQTDAVVETDIHQHRLYTRHHRLLDTPKSQEEYEFQADSPDAIEDLYPSGVPAALSDVPPESTIISTSTSTTTSGSNGWETVLLPFNSFVRTNYGFVIEPQTSLTKQRVKSIGIGLTDRVDGPFDLRIHKIWATNGISEAEIEEERRICGDNALPLDEGVSSGWTDKSMENSVKEESKQQDRDSNKKGLKGLKSEWEE
;
A
#
# COMPACT_ATOMS: atom_id res chain seq x y z
N MET A 1 -18.02 -52.93 13.77
CA MET A 1 -17.95 -52.34 12.43
C MET A 1 -18.66 -50.98 12.50
N PHE A 2 -17.92 -49.89 12.65
CA PHE A 2 -18.46 -48.53 12.78
C PHE A 2 -18.08 -47.75 11.52
N PRO A 3 -19.01 -47.11 10.79
CA PRO A 3 -18.65 -46.34 9.61
C PRO A 3 -18.21 -44.93 10.01
N THR A 4 -17.00 -44.56 9.62
CA THR A 4 -16.43 -43.21 9.70
C THR A 4 -17.12 -42.27 8.72
N ARG A 5 -17.68 -41.16 9.23
CA ARG A 5 -18.21 -40.03 8.45
C ARG A 5 -17.07 -39.32 7.72
N ARG A 6 -17.17 -39.20 6.38
CA ARG A 6 -16.31 -38.33 5.57
C ARG A 6 -16.65 -36.85 5.82
N LEU A 7 -15.64 -36.06 6.18
CA LEU A 7 -15.72 -34.61 6.33
C LEU A 7 -15.88 -33.92 4.95
N ALA A 8 -16.69 -32.88 4.94
CA ALA A 8 -17.30 -32.27 3.78
C ALA A 8 -16.34 -31.47 2.88
N GLN A 9 -16.40 -31.73 1.57
CA GLN A 9 -15.83 -30.93 0.47
C GLN A 9 -16.59 -29.60 0.22
N GLY A 10 -17.31 -29.06 1.22
CA GLY A 10 -18.21 -27.92 1.06
C GLY A 10 -17.55 -26.55 0.89
N GLY A 11 -16.25 -26.43 1.18
CA GLY A 11 -15.52 -25.15 1.10
C GLY A 11 -15.19 -24.71 -0.32
N PHE A 12 -14.84 -25.64 -1.21
CA PHE A 12 -14.42 -25.33 -2.58
C PHE A 12 -15.61 -25.07 -3.49
N ILE A 13 -16.65 -25.89 -3.43
CA ILE A 13 -17.85 -25.74 -4.27
C ILE A 13 -18.57 -24.41 -3.97
N LYS A 14 -18.64 -24.02 -2.69
CA LYS A 14 -19.23 -22.73 -2.28
C LYS A 14 -18.41 -21.52 -2.79
N ARG A 15 -17.07 -21.63 -2.78
CA ARG A 15 -16.19 -20.60 -3.34
C ARG A 15 -16.35 -20.49 -4.86
N SER A 16 -16.40 -21.63 -5.58
CA SER A 16 -16.61 -21.65 -7.03
C SER A 16 -17.98 -21.14 -7.46
N ALA A 17 -19.04 -21.48 -6.72
CA ALA A 17 -20.40 -21.00 -7.02
C ALA A 17 -20.54 -19.48 -6.80
N ASN A 18 -19.90 -18.95 -5.74
CA ASN A 18 -19.85 -17.51 -5.51
C ASN A 18 -19.06 -16.79 -6.62
N GLU A 19 -17.94 -17.35 -7.08
CA GLU A 19 -17.14 -16.77 -8.15
C GLU A 19 -17.88 -16.79 -9.49
N PHE A 20 -18.56 -17.89 -9.82
CA PHE A 20 -19.36 -18.01 -11.04
C PHE A 20 -20.57 -17.04 -11.02
N GLY A 21 -21.25 -16.91 -9.88
CA GLY A 21 -22.34 -15.94 -9.71
C GLY A 21 -21.86 -14.49 -9.86
N ARG A 22 -20.65 -14.19 -9.37
CA ARG A 22 -20.00 -12.88 -9.53
C ARG A 22 -19.65 -12.59 -10.98
N LEU A 23 -18.95 -13.51 -11.65
CA LEU A 23 -18.62 -13.38 -13.08
C LEU A 23 -19.88 -13.25 -13.94
N SER A 24 -20.96 -13.96 -13.58
CA SER A 24 -22.26 -13.84 -14.26
C SER A 24 -22.90 -12.47 -14.03
N LYS A 25 -22.78 -11.90 -12.81
CA LYS A 25 -23.28 -10.56 -12.50
C LYS A 25 -22.47 -9.46 -13.19
N ILE A 26 -21.15 -9.66 -13.33
CA ILE A 26 -20.23 -8.80 -14.08
C ILE A 26 -20.50 -8.91 -15.60
N ALA A 27 -20.81 -10.10 -16.11
CA ALA A 27 -21.12 -10.32 -17.52
C ALA A 27 -22.53 -9.82 -17.90
N TRP A 28 -23.49 -9.85 -16.98
CA TRP A 28 -24.86 -9.39 -17.21
C TRP A 28 -25.01 -7.87 -17.08
N ASN A 29 -24.22 -7.24 -16.22
CA ASN A 29 -24.11 -5.79 -16.17
C ASN A 29 -23.08 -5.34 -17.20
N THR A 30 -23.52 -4.90 -18.37
CA THR A 30 -22.74 -4.21 -19.41
C THR A 30 -22.03 -2.92 -18.94
N GLU A 31 -21.98 -2.65 -17.63
CA GLU A 31 -21.17 -1.63 -16.93
C GLU A 31 -19.68 -2.00 -16.80
N ALA A 32 -19.23 -3.16 -17.29
CA ALA A 32 -17.83 -3.59 -17.28
C ALA A 32 -16.85 -2.67 -18.03
N LEU A 33 -17.35 -1.57 -18.63
CA LEU A 33 -16.55 -0.54 -19.30
C LEU A 33 -16.23 0.68 -18.43
N HIS A 34 -16.84 0.83 -17.24
CA HIS A 34 -16.59 2.00 -16.39
C HIS A 34 -15.83 1.63 -15.12
N THR A 35 -14.54 1.96 -15.07
CA THR A 35 -13.76 1.95 -13.83
C THR A 35 -14.46 2.82 -12.79
N PRO A 36 -14.76 2.32 -11.58
CA PRO A 36 -15.44 3.13 -10.58
C PRO A 36 -14.57 4.33 -10.19
N THR A 37 -15.12 5.53 -10.39
CA THR A 37 -14.45 6.81 -10.09
C THR A 37 -14.71 7.28 -8.67
N LYS A 38 -15.76 6.76 -8.01
CA LYS A 38 -16.08 7.11 -6.63
C LYS A 38 -15.11 6.42 -5.66
N PRO A 39 -14.48 7.14 -4.73
CA PRO A 39 -13.62 6.53 -3.73
C PRO A 39 -14.38 5.58 -2.81
N TYR A 40 -13.74 4.48 -2.42
CA TYR A 40 -14.26 3.56 -1.42
C TYR A 40 -13.55 3.77 -0.08
N THR A 41 -14.21 4.47 0.82
CA THR A 41 -13.66 4.81 2.14
C THR A 41 -13.56 3.56 3.01
N LEU A 42 -12.36 3.30 3.54
CA LEU A 42 -12.06 2.13 4.37
C LEU A 42 -12.02 2.53 5.85
N LEU A 43 -11.28 3.59 6.17
CA LEU A 43 -11.19 4.19 7.50
C LEU A 43 -11.29 5.72 7.37
N ASN A 44 -12.27 6.33 8.04
CA ASN A 44 -12.44 7.78 8.09
C ASN A 44 -12.26 8.27 9.53
N PHE A 45 -11.15 8.96 9.80
CA PHE A 45 -10.84 9.47 11.14
C PHE A 45 -11.37 10.90 11.36
N GLU A 46 -12.31 11.34 10.53
CA GLU A 46 -13.18 12.45 10.90
C GLU A 46 -14.11 12.09 12.06
N ASP A 47 -14.50 10.82 12.13
CA ASP A 47 -15.32 10.23 13.18
C ASP A 47 -14.43 9.56 14.24
N GLU A 48 -14.63 9.96 15.49
CA GLU A 48 -13.96 9.39 16.67
C GLU A 48 -14.23 7.88 16.79
N SER A 49 -15.41 7.42 16.33
CA SER A 49 -15.79 6.01 16.39
C SER A 49 -14.78 5.11 15.67
N THR A 50 -14.21 5.57 14.55
CA THR A 50 -13.20 4.82 13.78
C THR A 50 -11.93 4.53 14.59
N VAL A 51 -11.52 5.44 15.47
CA VAL A 51 -10.37 5.22 16.38
C VAL A 51 -10.71 4.12 17.39
N THR A 52 -11.93 4.12 17.92
CA THR A 52 -12.39 3.07 18.86
C THR A 52 -12.50 1.70 18.22
N GLU A 53 -12.71 1.64 16.90
CA GLU A 53 -12.68 0.41 16.10
C GLU A 53 -11.26 -0.07 15.80
N CYS A 54 -10.23 0.69 16.16
CA CYS A 54 -8.85 0.26 16.03
C CYS A 54 -8.31 -0.37 17.32
N LYS A 55 -7.22 -1.13 17.18
CA LYS A 55 -6.43 -1.65 18.29
C LYS A 55 -4.96 -1.41 18.05
N THR A 56 -4.25 -1.00 19.09
CA THR A 56 -2.80 -0.83 19.08
C THR A 56 -2.10 -2.11 19.52
N MET A 57 -0.87 -2.28 19.06
CA MET A 57 0.01 -3.41 19.31
C MET A 57 1.42 -2.85 19.52
N ALA A 58 2.16 -3.37 20.49
CA ALA A 58 3.55 -3.02 20.74
C ALA A 58 4.27 -4.21 21.37
N ASP A 59 5.60 -4.22 21.30
CA ASP A 59 6.44 -5.27 21.90
C ASP A 59 6.25 -5.43 23.42
N ARG A 60 5.64 -4.47 24.10
CA ARG A 60 5.25 -4.57 25.52
C ARG A 60 4.39 -5.80 25.81
N ALA A 61 3.62 -6.30 24.84
CA ALA A 61 2.87 -7.55 24.98
C ALA A 61 3.76 -8.79 25.18
N VAL A 62 5.02 -8.73 24.76
CA VAL A 62 6.04 -9.78 24.94
C VAL A 62 7.15 -9.36 25.90
N GLY A 63 6.97 -8.26 26.64
CA GLY A 63 7.93 -7.76 27.63
C GLY A 63 8.87 -6.66 27.14
N GLY A 64 8.73 -6.19 25.90
CA GLY A 64 9.46 -5.02 25.40
C GLY A 64 9.03 -3.71 26.07
N PHE A 65 9.73 -2.63 25.71
CA PHE A 65 9.54 -1.30 26.33
C PHE A 65 8.89 -0.29 25.39
N SER A 66 8.51 -0.69 24.17
CA SER A 66 7.84 0.19 23.22
C SER A 66 6.38 0.45 23.61
N THR A 67 5.89 1.63 23.25
CA THR A 67 4.52 2.07 23.51
C THR A 67 3.82 2.47 22.21
N ALA A 68 2.50 2.29 22.19
CA ALA A 68 1.66 2.60 21.05
C ALA A 68 0.27 3.04 21.51
N SER A 69 -0.13 4.24 21.11
CA SER A 69 -1.44 4.84 21.36
C SER A 69 -2.03 5.35 20.04
N LEU A 70 -3.35 5.35 19.96
CA LEU A 70 -4.09 5.88 18.81
C LEU A 70 -5.26 6.70 19.37
N ASP A 71 -5.14 8.02 19.27
CA ASP A 71 -6.09 8.96 19.85
C ASP A 71 -6.79 9.77 18.75
N TYR A 72 -8.04 10.16 18.97
CA TYR A 72 -8.75 11.07 18.09
C TYR A 72 -8.41 12.52 18.43
N GLU A 73 -8.05 13.31 17.42
CA GLU A 73 -7.88 14.76 17.53
C GLU A 73 -8.92 15.48 16.65
N PRO A 74 -9.77 16.35 17.21
CA PRO A 74 -10.77 17.07 16.44
C PRO A 74 -10.14 18.13 15.52
N ALA A 75 -10.89 18.57 14.51
CA ALA A 75 -10.45 19.59 13.58
C ALA A 75 -10.16 20.92 14.30
N GLN A 76 -9.04 21.56 13.95
CA GLN A 76 -8.62 22.85 14.49
C GLN A 76 -8.58 23.89 13.37
N SER A 77 -9.56 24.81 13.38
CA SER A 77 -9.69 25.84 12.35
C SER A 77 -8.54 26.86 12.34
N SER A 78 -7.89 27.10 13.49
CA SER A 78 -6.78 28.05 13.61
C SER A 78 -5.51 27.61 12.87
N SER A 79 -5.27 26.30 12.78
CA SER A 79 -4.09 25.72 12.14
C SER A 79 -4.42 24.97 10.84
N ASN A 80 -5.66 25.08 10.35
CA ASN A 80 -6.19 24.30 9.22
C ASN A 80 -5.93 22.79 9.35
N THR A 81 -5.94 22.26 10.57
CA THR A 81 -5.73 20.83 10.83
C THR A 81 -7.08 20.12 10.76
N PRO A 82 -7.28 19.10 9.90
CA PRO A 82 -8.52 18.34 9.88
C PRO A 82 -8.64 17.45 11.13
N SER A 83 -9.83 16.93 11.39
CA SER A 83 -9.99 15.85 12.38
C SER A 83 -9.23 14.62 11.91
N HIS A 84 -8.54 13.95 12.82
CA HIS A 84 -7.65 12.86 12.48
C HIS A 84 -7.38 11.94 13.66
N ALA A 85 -6.85 10.76 13.35
CA ALA A 85 -6.24 9.89 14.34
C ALA A 85 -4.76 10.22 14.48
N ARG A 86 -4.28 10.30 15.71
CA ARG A 86 -2.87 10.45 16.04
C ARG A 86 -2.32 9.14 16.57
N PHE A 87 -1.50 8.49 15.77
CA PHE A 87 -0.75 7.30 16.14
C PHE A 87 0.61 7.72 16.71
N HIS A 88 0.81 7.56 18.02
CA HIS A 88 2.01 8.03 18.71
C HIS A 88 2.47 7.07 19.80
N GLY A 89 3.73 7.26 20.22
CA GLY A 89 4.36 6.44 21.25
C GLY A 89 5.87 6.61 21.23
N SER A 90 6.57 5.64 21.81
CA SER A 90 8.02 5.55 21.77
C SER A 90 8.46 4.14 21.41
N ILE A 91 9.44 4.02 20.52
CA ILE A 91 10.14 2.77 20.23
C ILE A 91 11.29 2.62 21.23
N SER A 92 11.50 1.38 21.69
CA SER A 92 12.72 0.96 22.37
C SER A 92 13.17 -0.42 21.89
N THR A 93 14.44 -0.53 21.51
CA THR A 93 15.09 -1.79 21.12
C THR A 93 15.70 -2.53 22.31
N LYS A 94 15.49 -2.04 23.53
CA LYS A 94 15.94 -2.72 24.74
C LYS A 94 15.28 -4.09 24.84
N LEU A 95 16.09 -5.14 24.98
CA LEU A 95 15.60 -6.49 25.19
C LEU A 95 15.18 -6.69 26.66
N PRO A 96 14.09 -7.41 26.93
CA PRO A 96 13.76 -7.82 28.30
C PRO A 96 14.76 -8.87 28.81
N ASP A 97 14.79 -9.07 30.13
CA ASP A 97 15.58 -10.13 30.79
C ASP A 97 15.02 -11.56 30.52
N ASN A 98 14.46 -11.79 29.34
CA ASN A 98 13.88 -13.06 28.91
C ASN A 98 14.51 -13.50 27.59
N TRP A 99 15.24 -14.62 27.63
CA TRP A 99 15.93 -15.21 26.48
C TRP A 99 14.99 -15.60 25.32
N ARG A 100 13.69 -15.75 25.57
CA ARG A 100 12.70 -16.09 24.52
C ARG A 100 12.37 -14.93 23.58
N VAL A 101 12.78 -13.71 23.91
CA VAL A 101 12.49 -12.53 23.11
C VAL A 101 13.78 -12.08 22.44
N GLU A 102 13.92 -12.44 21.18
CA GLU A 102 15.11 -12.12 20.39
C GLU A 102 15.02 -10.73 19.73
N ARG A 103 13.80 -10.21 19.54
CA ARG A 103 13.56 -8.94 18.83
C ARG A 103 12.47 -8.10 19.50
N THR A 104 12.79 -6.83 19.74
CA THR A 104 11.89 -5.77 20.22
C THR A 104 12.07 -4.51 19.35
N GLY A 105 11.29 -3.47 19.61
CA GLY A 105 11.29 -2.21 18.89
C GLY A 105 10.18 -2.12 17.83
N TYR A 106 8.95 -2.54 18.17
CA TYR A 106 7.81 -2.36 17.27
C TYR A 106 6.60 -1.71 17.93
N ALA A 107 5.89 -0.92 17.14
CA ALA A 107 4.58 -0.37 17.44
C ALA A 107 3.70 -0.48 16.20
N ALA A 108 2.42 -0.78 16.35
CA ALA A 108 1.47 -0.84 15.25
C ALA A 108 0.05 -0.56 15.72
N PHE A 109 -0.84 -0.26 14.78
CA PHE A 109 -2.27 -0.37 14.98
C PHE A 109 -2.92 -1.05 13.78
N ARG A 110 -4.11 -1.61 13.98
CA ARG A 110 -4.99 -2.05 12.89
C ARG A 110 -6.45 -1.90 13.29
N ASN A 111 -7.34 -1.81 12.30
CA ASN A 111 -8.76 -1.91 12.60
C ASN A 111 -9.13 -3.31 13.12
N LYS A 112 -10.15 -3.36 13.97
CA LYS A 112 -10.83 -4.59 14.38
C LYS A 112 -11.51 -5.18 13.15
N ASP A 113 -11.50 -6.50 13.08
CA ASP A 113 -12.20 -7.24 12.05
C ASP A 113 -13.68 -6.82 12.06
N ARG A 114 -14.28 -6.63 10.89
CA ARG A 114 -15.67 -6.14 10.71
C ARG A 114 -16.75 -7.10 11.26
N GLY A 115 -16.35 -8.17 11.92
CA GLY A 115 -17.23 -9.15 12.53
C GLY A 115 -17.88 -10.10 11.53
N PHE A 116 -19.04 -10.63 11.93
CA PHE A 116 -19.82 -11.59 11.16
C PHE A 116 -21.20 -11.01 10.86
N TRP A 117 -21.65 -11.17 9.62
CA TRP A 117 -23.07 -11.14 9.27
C TRP A 117 -23.65 -12.57 9.32
N LEU A 118 -24.97 -12.69 9.21
CA LEU A 118 -25.72 -13.97 9.24
C LEU A 118 -25.24 -15.01 8.20
N PHE A 119 -24.45 -14.59 7.21
CA PHE A 119 -23.93 -15.45 6.15
C PHE A 119 -22.39 -15.56 6.11
N GLY A 120 -21.67 -15.02 7.11
CA GLY A 120 -20.21 -15.16 7.24
C GLY A 120 -19.48 -13.90 7.69
N ARG A 121 -18.14 -13.97 7.72
CA ARG A 121 -17.28 -12.81 8.03
C ARG A 121 -17.48 -11.69 7.01
N LEU A 122 -17.48 -10.45 7.46
CA LEU A 122 -17.52 -9.26 6.61
C LEU A 122 -16.12 -8.92 6.11
N PHE A 123 -16.01 -8.62 4.81
CA PHE A 123 -14.78 -8.20 4.16
C PHE A 123 -15.00 -6.90 3.39
N TRP A 124 -13.92 -6.20 3.07
CA TRP A 124 -13.93 -5.17 2.04
C TRP A 124 -13.59 -5.78 0.68
N ASP A 125 -14.34 -5.37 -0.33
CA ASP A 125 -14.07 -5.67 -1.74
C ASP A 125 -13.45 -4.43 -2.39
N VAL A 126 -12.13 -4.46 -2.52
CA VAL A 126 -11.34 -3.41 -3.19
C VAL A 126 -10.85 -3.85 -4.57
N ASP A 127 -11.37 -4.96 -5.12
CA ASP A 127 -11.03 -5.49 -6.44
C ASP A 127 -11.16 -4.44 -7.56
N PRO A 128 -12.21 -3.59 -7.57
CA PRO A 128 -12.36 -2.58 -8.61
C PRO A 128 -11.38 -1.41 -8.52
N TYR A 129 -10.52 -1.36 -7.50
CA TYR A 129 -9.62 -0.23 -7.24
C TYR A 129 -8.14 -0.60 -7.47
N ALA A 130 -7.40 0.34 -8.04
CA ALA A 130 -5.98 0.21 -8.33
C ALA A 130 -5.11 0.58 -7.12
N TYR A 131 -5.50 1.62 -6.37
CA TYR A 131 -4.68 2.21 -5.31
C TYR A 131 -5.35 2.17 -3.94
N LEU A 132 -4.52 2.00 -2.92
CA LEU A 132 -4.82 2.35 -1.53
C LEU A 132 -4.24 3.75 -1.27
N ALA A 133 -5.12 4.70 -0.98
CA ALA A 133 -4.77 6.07 -0.68
C ALA A 133 -4.77 6.31 0.84
N LEU A 134 -3.77 7.05 1.33
CA LEU A 134 -3.65 7.45 2.72
C LEU A 134 -3.37 8.95 2.79
N ARG A 135 -4.25 9.71 3.47
CA ARG A 135 -4.01 11.13 3.78
C ARG A 135 -3.44 11.24 5.18
N ILE A 136 -2.18 11.66 5.27
CA ILE A 136 -1.36 11.57 6.47
C ILE A 136 -0.49 12.80 6.68
N LYS A 137 0.03 12.93 7.89
CA LYS A 137 1.12 13.85 8.24
C LYS A 137 2.12 13.07 9.09
N SER A 138 3.35 12.97 8.59
CA SER A 138 4.40 12.11 9.16
C SER A 138 5.50 12.93 9.84
N ASP A 139 6.11 12.33 10.86
CA ASP A 139 7.32 12.79 11.53
C ASP A 139 8.63 12.39 10.82
N GLY A 140 8.53 11.66 9.69
CA GLY A 140 9.65 11.17 8.90
C GLY A 140 10.19 9.80 9.30
N ARG A 141 9.54 9.11 10.25
CA ARG A 141 9.84 7.71 10.60
C ARG A 141 9.45 6.74 9.48
N ARG A 142 10.03 5.53 9.51
CA ARG A 142 9.80 4.49 8.47
C ARG A 142 8.60 3.61 8.81
N TYR A 143 7.41 4.04 8.41
CA TYR A 143 6.17 3.28 8.60
C TYR A 143 5.92 2.26 7.48
N THR A 144 5.17 1.20 7.79
CA THR A 144 4.70 0.19 6.83
C THR A 144 3.18 0.05 6.92
N VAL A 145 2.50 0.10 5.78
CA VAL A 145 1.08 -0.23 5.66
C VAL A 145 0.92 -1.74 5.56
N ASN A 146 0.05 -2.29 6.39
CA ASN A 146 -0.21 -3.71 6.52
C ASN A 146 -1.66 -4.01 6.12
N VAL A 147 -1.87 -4.91 5.18
CA VAL A 147 -3.19 -5.37 4.72
C VAL A 147 -3.32 -6.86 4.97
N GLN A 148 -4.30 -7.24 5.77
CA GLN A 148 -4.62 -8.64 6.04
C GLN A 148 -5.83 -9.05 5.20
N THR A 149 -5.74 -10.19 4.51
CA THR A 149 -6.81 -10.74 3.67
C THR A 149 -7.24 -12.12 4.17
N ASP A 150 -8.29 -12.66 3.56
CA ASP A 150 -8.63 -14.07 3.75
C ASP A 150 -7.70 -15.00 2.95
N ALA A 151 -6.52 -15.22 3.52
CA ALA A 151 -5.52 -16.17 3.03
C ALA A 151 -5.68 -17.55 3.69
N VAL A 152 -5.03 -18.57 3.09
CA VAL A 152 -4.97 -19.93 3.65
C VAL A 152 -4.22 -19.93 4.98
N VAL A 153 -3.16 -19.12 5.07
CA VAL A 153 -2.39 -18.90 6.29
C VAL A 153 -2.87 -17.60 6.92
N GLU A 154 -3.52 -17.68 8.08
CA GLU A 154 -4.12 -16.48 8.71
C GLU A 154 -3.07 -15.46 9.20
N THR A 155 -1.82 -15.89 9.35
CA THR A 155 -0.69 -15.04 9.75
C THR A 155 -0.05 -14.31 8.57
N ASP A 156 -0.51 -14.55 7.33
CA ASP A 156 -0.05 -13.81 6.16
C ASP A 156 -0.53 -12.35 6.22
N ILE A 157 0.42 -11.45 6.00
CA ILE A 157 0.18 -10.01 5.92
C ILE A 157 0.83 -9.50 4.65
N HIS A 158 0.09 -8.67 3.92
CA HIS A 158 0.62 -7.97 2.76
C HIS A 158 1.12 -6.60 3.21
N GLN A 159 2.38 -6.30 2.96
CA GLN A 159 3.05 -5.10 3.46
C GLN A 159 3.53 -4.20 2.31
N HIS A 160 3.45 -2.90 2.53
CA HIS A 160 4.07 -1.89 1.67
C HIS A 160 4.62 -0.77 2.54
N ARG A 161 5.79 -0.25 2.22
CA ARG A 161 6.36 0.88 2.94
C ARG A 161 5.57 2.16 2.66
N LEU A 162 5.38 2.97 3.70
CA LEU A 162 4.74 4.28 3.58
C LEU A 162 5.83 5.31 3.28
N TYR A 163 5.93 5.72 2.04
CA TYR A 163 6.86 6.75 1.60
C TYR A 163 6.19 8.13 1.73
N THR A 164 6.84 9.03 2.44
CA THR A 164 6.36 10.39 2.75
C THR A 164 7.38 11.40 2.24
N ARG A 165 6.98 12.66 1.98
CA ARG A 165 7.94 13.71 1.59
C ARG A 165 9.02 13.95 2.64
N HIS A 166 8.69 13.70 3.91
CA HIS A 166 9.61 13.82 5.05
C HIS A 166 10.37 12.53 5.34
N HIS A 167 10.31 11.53 4.45
CA HIS A 167 11.05 10.28 4.61
C HIS A 167 12.54 10.59 4.76
N ARG A 168 13.07 10.38 5.98
CA ARG A 168 14.50 10.54 6.23
C ARG A 168 15.20 9.31 5.65
N LEU A 169 15.82 9.50 4.48
CA LEU A 169 17.02 8.72 4.17
C LEU A 169 18.01 9.10 5.28
N LEU A 170 18.44 8.14 6.08
CA LEU A 170 19.46 8.41 7.09
C LEU A 170 20.71 8.89 6.33
N ASP A 171 21.03 10.19 6.46
CA ASP A 171 22.25 10.78 5.90
C ASP A 171 23.43 9.97 6.43
N THR A 172 24.06 9.22 5.54
CA THR A 172 25.26 8.44 5.84
C THR A 172 26.42 9.12 5.14
N PRO A 173 27.43 9.61 5.88
CA PRO A 173 28.65 10.06 5.25
C PRO A 173 29.38 8.83 4.69
N LYS A 174 29.43 8.70 3.36
CA LYS A 174 30.40 7.92 2.57
C LYS A 174 30.83 6.55 3.13
N SER A 175 30.05 5.52 2.86
CA SER A 175 30.52 4.23 2.29
C SER A 175 29.35 3.27 2.20
N GLN A 176 29.27 2.54 1.09
CA GLN A 176 28.29 1.50 0.79
C GLN A 176 28.43 0.25 1.71
N GLU A 177 29.01 0.40 2.90
CA GLU A 177 29.43 -0.70 3.78
C GLU A 177 28.68 -0.72 5.14
N GLU A 178 27.85 0.28 5.47
CA GLU A 178 27.17 0.35 6.78
C GLU A 178 25.63 0.23 6.75
N TYR A 179 25.02 -0.02 5.58
CA TYR A 179 23.57 -0.30 5.43
C TYR A 179 23.27 -1.70 4.90
N GLU A 180 24.21 -2.63 5.09
CA GLU A 180 23.85 -4.02 5.35
C GLU A 180 23.02 -4.01 6.64
N PHE A 181 21.70 -4.10 6.49
CA PHE A 181 20.72 -4.51 7.50
C PHE A 181 21.39 -5.11 8.75
N GLN A 182 21.33 -4.40 9.88
CA GLN A 182 21.62 -5.02 11.18
C GLN A 182 20.47 -5.97 11.58
N ALA A 183 20.33 -7.06 10.83
CA ALA A 183 20.34 -8.33 11.51
C ALA A 183 21.80 -8.69 11.78
N ASP A 184 22.02 -9.41 12.87
CA ASP A 184 23.30 -10.02 13.14
C ASP A 184 23.72 -10.84 11.89
N SER A 185 24.73 -10.39 11.14
CA SER A 185 25.26 -10.97 9.88
C SER A 185 24.53 -10.60 8.57
N PRO A 186 25.26 -10.32 7.47
CA PRO A 186 24.75 -10.28 6.09
C PRO A 186 23.90 -11.51 5.72
N ASP A 187 24.24 -12.67 6.28
CA ASP A 187 23.51 -13.93 6.10
C ASP A 187 22.02 -13.80 6.49
N ALA A 188 21.70 -12.96 7.48
CA ALA A 188 20.34 -12.82 7.99
C ALA A 188 19.42 -11.98 7.09
N ILE A 189 19.97 -11.14 6.19
CA ILE A 189 19.19 -10.48 5.10
C ILE A 189 18.83 -11.51 4.06
N GLU A 190 19.82 -12.31 3.65
CA GLU A 190 19.65 -13.37 2.66
C GLU A 190 18.64 -14.41 3.17
N ASP A 191 18.64 -14.69 4.47
CA ASP A 191 17.62 -15.52 5.13
C ASP A 191 16.21 -14.89 5.12
N LEU A 192 16.10 -13.55 5.21
CA LEU A 192 14.81 -12.83 5.21
C LEU A 192 14.27 -12.53 3.80
N TYR A 193 15.18 -12.36 2.86
CA TYR A 193 14.96 -11.96 1.47
C TYR A 193 15.91 -12.74 0.54
N PRO A 194 15.70 -14.05 0.36
CA PRO A 194 16.60 -14.90 -0.45
C PRO A 194 16.69 -14.45 -1.91
N SER A 195 15.69 -13.71 -2.38
CA SER A 195 15.62 -13.14 -3.74
C SER A 195 15.93 -11.63 -3.78
N GLY A 196 16.42 -11.04 -2.68
CA GLY A 196 16.65 -9.60 -2.51
C GLY A 196 15.44 -8.84 -1.97
N VAL A 197 15.67 -7.62 -1.47
CA VAL A 197 14.62 -6.78 -0.85
C VAL A 197 13.61 -6.32 -1.91
N PRO A 198 12.31 -6.64 -1.77
CA PRO A 198 11.29 -6.20 -2.71
C PRO A 198 11.18 -4.67 -2.77
N ALA A 199 10.92 -4.11 -3.96
CA ALA A 199 10.85 -2.66 -4.18
C ALA A 199 9.86 -1.94 -3.24
N ALA A 200 8.72 -2.58 -2.94
CA ALA A 200 7.71 -2.07 -2.01
C ALA A 200 8.18 -1.97 -0.55
N LEU A 201 9.26 -2.66 -0.18
CA LEU A 201 9.87 -2.65 1.16
C LEU A 201 11.26 -1.98 1.17
N SER A 202 11.72 -1.45 0.03
CA SER A 202 12.99 -0.76 -0.13
C SER A 202 13.07 0.54 0.68
N ASP A 203 14.27 1.10 0.84
CA ASP A 203 14.45 2.45 1.40
C ASP A 203 14.14 3.54 0.37
N VAL A 204 14.20 3.22 -0.92
CA VAL A 204 13.89 4.15 -2.01
C VAL A 204 12.46 3.92 -2.51
N PRO A 205 11.63 4.98 -2.63
CA PRO A 205 10.28 4.83 -3.17
C PRO A 205 10.34 4.29 -4.60
N PRO A 206 9.59 3.21 -4.93
CA PRO A 206 9.51 2.74 -6.30
C PRO A 206 8.74 3.75 -7.16
N GLU A 207 9.00 3.79 -8.47
CA GLU A 207 8.33 4.70 -9.42
C GLU A 207 6.80 4.55 -9.44
N SER A 208 6.30 3.39 -9.04
CA SER A 208 4.85 3.12 -8.93
C SER A 208 4.21 3.75 -7.70
N THR A 209 4.99 4.20 -6.72
CA THR A 209 4.48 4.97 -5.57
C THR A 209 4.35 6.43 -5.95
N ILE A 210 3.14 6.95 -5.84
CA ILE A 210 2.83 8.31 -6.24
C ILE A 210 2.71 9.19 -5.01
N ILE A 211 3.53 10.23 -5.01
CA ILE A 211 3.70 11.22 -3.94
C ILE A 211 3.75 12.58 -4.62
N SER A 212 3.12 13.62 -4.05
CA SER A 212 3.12 14.97 -4.62
C SER A 212 4.54 15.46 -4.88
N THR A 213 4.92 15.62 -6.15
CA THR A 213 6.25 16.04 -6.59
C THR A 213 6.26 17.52 -6.95
N SER A 214 6.03 18.41 -5.98
CA SER A 214 6.56 19.77 -6.09
C SER A 214 8.04 19.71 -5.68
N THR A 215 8.89 19.82 -6.72
CA THR A 215 10.35 19.99 -6.71
C THR A 215 10.99 20.28 -5.33
N SER A 216 11.96 19.44 -4.97
CA SER A 216 12.80 19.45 -3.77
C SER A 216 12.35 18.55 -2.62
N THR A 217 12.98 17.38 -2.54
CA THR A 217 13.31 16.69 -1.29
C THR A 217 14.20 17.63 -0.45
N THR A 218 13.60 18.67 0.13
CA THR A 218 14.27 19.44 1.18
C THR A 218 14.06 18.70 2.49
N THR A 219 15.15 18.19 3.05
CA THR A 219 15.26 17.55 4.37
C THR A 219 14.90 18.49 5.54
N SER A 220 14.19 19.59 5.31
CA SER A 220 13.78 20.58 6.32
C SER A 220 12.52 21.40 5.92
N GLY A 221 11.76 20.99 4.90
CA GLY A 221 10.47 21.61 4.55
C GLY A 221 9.34 21.18 5.49
N SER A 222 8.39 22.08 5.77
CA SER A 222 7.34 21.98 6.79
C SER A 222 6.57 20.65 6.83
N ASN A 223 6.46 20.03 8.02
CA ASN A 223 5.64 18.86 8.33
C ASN A 223 4.16 19.08 7.95
N GLY A 224 3.81 18.85 6.69
CA GLY A 224 2.48 19.10 6.12
C GLY A 224 1.62 17.84 6.07
N TRP A 225 0.34 18.02 5.76
CA TRP A 225 -0.50 16.92 5.31
C TRP A 225 -0.17 16.59 3.86
N GLU A 226 -0.19 15.31 3.51
CA GLU A 226 0.01 14.80 2.16
C GLU A 226 -0.85 13.56 1.93
N THR A 227 -1.18 13.28 0.66
CA THR A 227 -1.80 12.03 0.25
C THR A 227 -0.80 11.15 -0.48
N VAL A 228 -0.70 9.90 -0.06
CA VAL A 228 0.16 8.88 -0.66
C VAL A 228 -0.71 7.82 -1.32
N LEU A 229 -0.41 7.47 -2.58
CA LEU A 229 -1.12 6.43 -3.33
C LEU A 229 -0.23 5.18 -3.47
N LEU A 230 -0.68 4.07 -2.89
CA LEU A 230 0.02 2.78 -2.91
C LEU A 230 -0.71 1.80 -3.86
N PRO A 231 -0.08 1.33 -4.95
CA PRO A 231 -0.70 0.35 -5.84
C PRO A 231 -0.99 -0.97 -5.09
N PHE A 232 -2.21 -1.49 -5.15
CA PHE A 232 -2.52 -2.75 -4.45
C PHE A 232 -1.69 -3.95 -4.93
N ASN A 233 -1.22 -3.93 -6.19
CA ASN A 233 -0.37 -4.98 -6.77
C ASN A 233 1.09 -4.90 -6.30
N SER A 234 1.51 -3.80 -5.65
CA SER A 234 2.86 -3.63 -5.14
C SER A 234 3.05 -4.21 -3.73
N PHE A 235 1.96 -4.54 -3.03
CA PHE A 235 2.06 -5.11 -1.68
C PHE A 235 2.70 -6.50 -1.70
N VAL A 236 3.64 -6.71 -0.78
CA VAL A 236 4.43 -7.94 -0.67
C VAL A 236 3.88 -8.81 0.45
N ARG A 237 3.66 -10.10 0.17
CA ARG A 237 3.20 -11.05 1.18
C ARG A 237 4.34 -11.46 2.10
N THR A 238 4.10 -11.32 3.39
CA THR A 238 5.02 -11.65 4.48
C THR A 238 4.32 -12.50 5.54
N ASN A 239 5.10 -13.23 6.33
CA ASN A 239 4.64 -14.00 7.48
C ASN A 239 5.68 -13.88 8.60
N TYR A 240 5.27 -13.41 9.78
CA TYR A 240 6.18 -13.10 10.90
C TYR A 240 7.40 -12.23 10.53
N GLY A 241 7.26 -11.36 9.52
CA GLY A 241 8.34 -10.48 9.03
C GLY A 241 9.23 -11.08 7.93
N PHE A 242 9.01 -12.35 7.55
CA PHE A 242 9.72 -13.01 6.45
C PHE A 242 8.91 -12.89 5.16
N VAL A 243 9.57 -12.61 4.03
CA VAL A 243 8.91 -12.61 2.72
C VAL A 243 8.62 -14.05 2.32
N ILE A 244 7.37 -14.34 1.94
CA ILE A 244 6.95 -15.71 1.63
C ILE A 244 6.81 -15.93 0.13
N GLU A 245 7.67 -16.77 -0.41
CA GLU A 245 7.56 -17.28 -1.76
C GLU A 245 6.75 -18.59 -1.82
N PRO A 246 6.01 -18.87 -2.91
CA PRO A 246 5.79 -18.00 -4.07
C PRO A 246 4.88 -16.82 -3.71
N GLN A 247 5.22 -15.61 -4.16
CA GLN A 247 4.37 -14.43 -3.94
C GLN A 247 2.99 -14.67 -4.57
N THR A 248 1.95 -14.41 -3.80
CA THR A 248 0.57 -14.36 -4.32
C THR A 248 0.08 -12.95 -4.22
N SER A 249 -0.61 -12.47 -5.26
CA SER A 249 -1.26 -11.17 -5.24
C SER A 249 -2.25 -11.05 -4.08
N LEU A 250 -2.36 -9.84 -3.53
CA LEU A 250 -3.33 -9.48 -2.52
C LEU A 250 -4.76 -9.87 -2.95
N THR A 251 -5.46 -10.68 -2.15
CA THR A 251 -6.89 -11.00 -2.37
C THR A 251 -7.78 -9.78 -2.10
N LYS A 252 -7.89 -8.90 -3.09
CA LYS A 252 -8.61 -7.60 -3.00
C LYS A 252 -10.08 -7.72 -2.62
N GLN A 253 -10.73 -8.83 -2.94
CA GLN A 253 -12.15 -9.07 -2.64
C GLN A 253 -12.43 -9.39 -1.17
N ARG A 254 -11.40 -9.76 -0.41
CA ARG A 254 -11.54 -10.32 0.95
C ARG A 254 -10.56 -9.67 1.93
N VAL A 255 -10.49 -8.35 1.91
CA VAL A 255 -9.67 -7.61 2.89
C VAL A 255 -10.36 -7.64 4.26
N LYS A 256 -9.62 -8.09 5.28
CA LYS A 256 -10.07 -8.22 6.69
C LYS A 256 -9.73 -7.00 7.51
N SER A 257 -8.47 -6.56 7.43
CA SER A 257 -7.98 -5.43 8.20
C SER A 257 -6.87 -4.69 7.48
N ILE A 258 -6.73 -3.42 7.82
CA ILE A 258 -5.69 -2.49 7.41
C ILE A 258 -5.10 -1.90 8.68
N GLY A 259 -3.79 -1.76 8.69
CA GLY A 259 -3.05 -1.20 9.80
C GLY A 259 -1.78 -0.52 9.35
N ILE A 260 -1.16 0.21 10.26
CA ILE A 260 0.15 0.80 10.05
C ILE A 260 1.06 0.32 11.17
N GLY A 261 2.26 -0.12 10.81
CA GLY A 261 3.31 -0.53 11.71
C GLY A 261 4.52 0.38 11.61
N LEU A 262 5.30 0.41 12.68
CA LEU A 262 6.63 0.99 12.78
C LEU A 262 7.57 -0.08 13.31
N THR A 263 8.56 -0.43 12.49
CA THR A 263 9.60 -1.43 12.78
C THR A 263 10.96 -0.89 12.34
N ASP A 264 11.18 0.43 12.50
CA ASP A 264 12.41 1.10 12.11
C ASP A 264 13.56 0.82 13.09
N ARG A 265 13.26 0.30 14.29
CA ARG A 265 14.19 0.04 15.39
C ARG A 265 15.04 1.25 15.78
N VAL A 266 14.55 2.46 15.52
CA VAL A 266 15.19 3.69 15.96
C VAL A 266 14.56 4.09 17.28
N ASP A 267 15.35 4.13 18.35
CA ASP A 267 14.83 4.50 19.67
C ASP A 267 14.22 5.91 19.69
N GLY A 268 13.21 6.09 20.55
CA GLY A 268 12.60 7.38 20.81
C GLY A 268 11.19 7.55 20.24
N PRO A 269 10.68 8.79 20.27
CA PRO A 269 9.26 9.06 20.01
C PRO A 269 8.92 8.99 18.52
N PHE A 270 7.67 8.63 18.24
CA PHE A 270 7.08 8.70 16.91
C PHE A 270 5.69 9.35 16.94
N ASP A 271 5.31 10.02 15.86
CA ASP A 271 4.04 10.73 15.69
C ASP A 271 3.60 10.68 14.21
N LEU A 272 2.60 9.84 13.93
CA LEU A 272 1.95 9.76 12.62
C LEU A 272 0.49 10.15 12.76
N ARG A 273 0.05 11.10 11.95
CA ARG A 273 -1.33 11.57 11.92
C ARG A 273 -2.00 11.04 10.67
N ILE A 274 -3.18 10.45 10.82
CA ILE A 274 -3.94 9.84 9.72
C ILE A 274 -5.33 10.45 9.71
N HIS A 275 -5.68 11.10 8.60
CA HIS A 275 -7.00 11.67 8.40
C HIS A 275 -7.94 10.65 7.76
N LYS A 276 -7.48 9.95 6.70
CA LYS A 276 -8.34 9.04 5.94
C LYS A 276 -7.53 7.95 5.23
N ILE A 277 -8.11 6.76 5.11
CA ILE A 277 -7.61 5.65 4.29
C ILE A 277 -8.75 5.15 3.39
N TRP A 278 -8.51 5.09 2.08
CA TRP A 278 -9.54 4.72 1.11
C TRP A 278 -8.94 4.02 -0.11
N ALA A 279 -9.76 3.26 -0.82
CA ALA A 279 -9.40 2.70 -2.13
C ALA A 279 -9.87 3.64 -3.24
N THR A 280 -9.03 3.83 -4.26
CA THR A 280 -9.35 4.73 -5.38
C THR A 280 -8.70 4.32 -6.69
N ASN A 281 -9.26 4.86 -7.78
CA ASN A 281 -8.71 4.82 -9.14
C ASN A 281 -8.26 6.22 -9.61
N GLY A 282 -8.17 7.20 -8.71
CA GLY A 282 -7.81 8.58 -9.03
C GLY A 282 -8.28 9.54 -7.94
N ILE A 283 -8.27 10.84 -8.21
CA ILE A 283 -8.79 11.86 -7.29
C ILE A 283 -9.91 12.61 -8.03
N SER A 284 -11.15 12.44 -7.57
CA SER A 284 -12.30 13.17 -8.12
C SER A 284 -12.20 14.67 -7.85
N GLU A 285 -12.94 15.51 -8.59
CA GLU A 285 -12.91 16.98 -8.40
C GLU A 285 -13.20 17.40 -6.95
N ALA A 286 -14.16 16.75 -6.30
CA ALA A 286 -14.48 17.02 -4.90
C ALA A 286 -13.33 16.65 -3.95
N GLU A 287 -12.63 15.55 -4.23
CA GLU A 287 -11.46 15.15 -3.45
C GLU A 287 -10.25 16.03 -3.73
N ILE A 288 -10.10 16.56 -4.94
CA ILE A 288 -9.04 17.52 -5.27
C ILE A 288 -9.22 18.81 -4.46
N GLU A 289 -10.46 19.30 -4.34
CA GLU A 289 -10.71 20.50 -3.55
C GLU A 289 -10.41 20.26 -2.07
N GLU A 290 -10.79 19.10 -1.55
CA GLU A 290 -10.42 18.70 -0.20
C GLU A 290 -8.90 18.52 -0.03
N GLU A 291 -8.23 17.93 -1.01
CA GLU A 291 -6.79 17.71 -1.04
C GLU A 291 -6.04 19.04 -1.01
N ARG A 292 -6.45 20.01 -1.83
CA ARG A 292 -5.91 21.37 -1.80
C ARG A 292 -6.16 22.06 -0.47
N ARG A 293 -7.34 21.88 0.10
CA ARG A 293 -7.71 22.48 1.39
C ARG A 293 -6.85 21.93 2.53
N ILE A 294 -6.57 20.62 2.56
CA ILE A 294 -5.87 19.96 3.66
C ILE A 294 -4.35 19.96 3.45
N CYS A 295 -3.89 19.56 2.26
CA CYS A 295 -2.48 19.36 1.94
C CYS A 295 -1.80 20.63 1.40
N GLY A 296 -2.57 21.62 0.92
CA GLY A 296 -2.03 22.90 0.45
C GLY A 296 -0.97 22.71 -0.63
N ASP A 297 0.25 23.20 -0.39
CA ASP A 297 1.39 23.07 -1.31
C ASP A 297 1.86 21.63 -1.54
N ASN A 298 1.44 20.69 -0.68
CA ASN A 298 1.71 19.26 -0.79
C ASN A 298 0.56 18.48 -1.44
N ALA A 299 -0.47 19.15 -1.97
CA ALA A 299 -1.56 18.49 -2.68
C ALA A 299 -1.05 17.76 -3.93
N LEU A 300 -1.59 16.57 -4.20
CA LEU A 300 -1.29 15.83 -5.42
C LEU A 300 -1.68 16.66 -6.65
N PRO A 301 -0.88 16.63 -7.74
CA PRO A 301 -1.20 17.37 -8.94
C PRO A 301 -2.52 16.87 -9.56
N LEU A 302 -3.30 17.81 -10.09
CA LEU A 302 -4.63 17.65 -10.67
C LEU A 302 -4.79 16.56 -11.75
N ASP A 303 -3.71 16.02 -12.31
CA ASP A 303 -3.73 15.32 -13.59
C ASP A 303 -3.39 13.83 -13.51
N GLU A 304 -3.17 13.28 -12.32
CA GLU A 304 -2.63 11.93 -12.21
C GLU A 304 -3.66 10.81 -12.40
N GLY A 305 -4.97 11.05 -12.53
CA GLY A 305 -5.85 9.87 -12.66
C GLY A 305 -7.28 9.98 -13.13
N VAL A 306 -7.95 11.14 -13.04
CA VAL A 306 -9.37 11.24 -13.42
C VAL A 306 -9.56 11.76 -14.85
N SER A 307 -8.66 12.61 -15.35
CA SER A 307 -8.67 13.14 -16.73
C SER A 307 -8.14 12.13 -17.77
N SER A 308 -7.15 11.33 -17.40
CA SER A 308 -6.40 10.43 -18.29
C SER A 308 -6.86 8.97 -18.22
N GLY A 309 -7.71 8.60 -17.27
CA GLY A 309 -8.18 7.22 -17.07
C GLY A 309 -7.06 6.21 -16.77
N TRP A 310 -5.86 6.69 -16.40
CA TRP A 310 -4.64 5.88 -16.26
C TRP A 310 -4.37 4.95 -17.45
N THR A 311 -4.83 5.30 -18.66
CA THR A 311 -4.26 4.72 -19.87
C THR A 311 -3.03 5.52 -20.22
N ASP A 312 -1.88 4.86 -20.15
CA ASP A 312 -0.60 5.45 -20.46
C ASP A 312 -0.59 5.90 -21.94
N LYS A 313 -0.93 7.17 -22.18
CA LYS A 313 -0.82 7.78 -23.51
C LYS A 313 0.62 7.77 -24.01
N SER A 314 1.61 7.59 -23.13
CA SER A 314 3.01 7.45 -23.54
C SER A 314 3.28 6.11 -24.23
N MET A 315 2.62 5.02 -23.81
CA MET A 315 2.65 3.73 -24.52
C MET A 315 1.82 3.74 -25.80
N GLU A 316 0.66 4.40 -25.81
CA GLU A 316 -0.17 4.45 -27.01
C GLU A 316 0.45 5.32 -28.12
N ASN A 317 1.14 6.39 -27.75
CA ASN A 317 1.86 7.24 -28.70
C ASN A 317 3.17 6.60 -29.17
N SER A 318 3.91 5.90 -28.31
CA SER A 318 5.13 5.19 -28.73
C SER A 318 4.80 4.01 -29.66
N VAL A 319 3.72 3.27 -29.41
CA VAL A 319 3.25 2.20 -30.32
C VAL A 319 2.70 2.78 -31.63
N LYS A 320 2.03 3.94 -31.61
CA LYS A 320 1.57 4.65 -32.83
C LYS A 320 2.72 5.29 -33.61
N GLU A 321 3.78 5.73 -32.96
CA GLU A 321 4.98 6.27 -33.61
C GLU A 321 5.86 5.15 -34.16
N GLU A 322 6.05 4.05 -33.44
CA GLU A 322 6.78 2.87 -33.92
C GLU A 322 6.07 2.23 -35.12
N SER A 323 4.74 2.06 -35.07
CA SER A 323 3.97 1.53 -36.21
C SER A 323 4.01 2.46 -37.43
N LYS A 324 3.95 3.80 -37.23
CA LYS A 324 4.12 4.77 -38.33
C LYS A 324 5.55 4.82 -38.89
N GLN A 325 6.56 4.61 -38.05
CA GLN A 325 7.96 4.55 -38.46
C GLN A 325 8.22 3.27 -39.29
N GLN A 326 7.65 2.13 -38.84
CA GLN A 326 7.78 0.83 -39.50
C GLN A 326 7.02 0.78 -40.84
N ASP A 327 5.84 1.41 -40.94
CA ASP A 327 5.12 1.58 -42.21
C ASP A 327 5.82 2.56 -43.17
N ARG A 328 6.47 3.61 -42.65
CA ARG A 328 7.26 4.52 -43.50
C ARG A 328 8.51 3.84 -44.07
N ASP A 329 9.15 2.96 -43.31
CA ASP A 329 10.35 2.24 -43.77
C ASP A 329 10.02 1.04 -44.66
N SER A 330 8.88 0.37 -44.46
CA SER A 330 8.39 -0.69 -45.35
C SER A 330 8.01 -0.13 -46.73
N ASN A 331 7.36 1.04 -46.77
CA ASN A 331 6.91 1.67 -48.01
C ASN A 331 8.08 2.29 -48.80
N LYS A 332 9.15 2.74 -48.13
CA LYS A 332 10.42 3.17 -48.77
C LYS A 332 11.19 2.00 -49.39
N LYS A 333 11.15 0.81 -48.77
CA LYS A 333 11.76 -0.40 -49.35
C LYS A 333 10.93 -0.96 -50.52
N GLY A 334 9.60 -0.91 -50.43
CA GLY A 334 8.69 -1.35 -51.50
C GLY A 334 8.79 -0.54 -52.79
N LEU A 335 8.86 0.81 -52.70
CA LEU A 335 8.95 1.66 -53.90
C LEU A 335 10.34 1.65 -54.57
N LYS A 336 11.42 1.43 -53.81
CA LYS A 336 12.78 1.34 -54.36
C LYS A 336 13.10 -0.02 -54.98
N GLY A 337 12.46 -1.10 -54.53
CA GLY A 337 12.63 -2.44 -55.10
C GLY A 337 11.97 -2.62 -56.47
N LEU A 338 10.89 -1.89 -56.77
CA LEU A 338 10.19 -2.02 -58.06
C LEU A 338 10.85 -1.23 -59.22
N LYS A 339 11.80 -0.33 -58.93
CA LYS A 339 12.46 0.49 -59.98
C LYS A 339 13.76 -0.12 -60.51
N SER A 340 14.28 -1.17 -59.89
CA SER A 340 15.52 -1.84 -60.31
C SER A 340 15.30 -3.09 -61.19
N GLU A 341 14.05 -3.47 -61.49
CA GLU A 341 13.74 -4.62 -62.37
C GLU A 341 13.33 -4.22 -63.82
N TRP A 342 13.51 -2.95 -64.20
CA TRP A 342 13.20 -2.45 -65.55
C TRP A 342 14.36 -1.73 -66.25
N GLU A 343 15.56 -1.70 -65.66
CA GLU A 343 16.75 -1.04 -66.25
C GLU A 343 18.03 -1.90 -66.26
N GLU A 344 17.92 -3.23 -66.21
CA GLU A 344 19.01 -4.13 -66.65
C GLU A 344 18.53 -5.20 -67.63
#